data_AF-A0A1V4WNW4-F1
#
_entry.id   AF-A0A1V4WNW4-F1
#
_cell.length_a   1.000
_cell.length_b   1.000
_cell.length_c   1.000
_cell.angle_alpha   90.00
_cell.angle_beta   90.00
_cell.angle_gamma   90.00
#
_symmetry.space_group_name_H-M   'P 1'
#
loop_
_entity.id
_entity.type
_entity.pdbx_description
1 polymer ?
#
loop_
_entity_poly.entity_id
_entity_poly.type
_entity_poly.pdbx_seq_one_letter_code
_entity_poly.pdbx_strand_id
1 'polypeptide(L)' 'MGDKNSLILYIIAFAVMVGGFVMIFLTRSTTVLAAGAVLIFIGLFIFLFGREKAKKAKA' A
#
# COMPACT_ATOMS: atom_id res chain seq x y z
N MET A 1 15.66 -16.71 1.77
CA MET A 1 14.19 -16.68 1.96
C MET A 1 13.59 -15.29 2.18
N GLY A 2 14.38 -14.21 2.37
CA GLY A 2 13.86 -12.86 2.64
C GLY A 2 13.31 -12.07 1.43
N ASP A 3 13.80 -12.35 0.21
CA ASP A 3 13.44 -11.55 -0.97
C ASP A 3 12.02 -11.79 -1.47
N LYS A 4 11.56 -13.06 -1.50
CA LYS A 4 10.20 -13.41 -1.94
C LYS A 4 9.13 -12.76 -1.06
N ASN A 5 9.36 -12.71 0.26
CA ASN A 5 8.41 -12.13 1.21
C ASN A 5 8.32 -10.60 1.08
N SER A 6 9.46 -9.95 0.82
CA SER A 6 9.53 -8.52 0.58
C SER A 6 8.81 -8.14 -0.72
N LEU A 7 8.97 -8.95 -1.77
CA LEU A 7 8.33 -8.74 -3.06
C LEU A 7 6.80 -8.91 -2.97
N ILE A 8 6.32 -9.88 -2.19
CA ILE A 8 4.88 -10.07 -1.91
C ILE A 8 4.30 -8.85 -1.17
N LEU A 9 5.00 -8.32 -0.16
CA LEU A 9 4.56 -7.12 0.56
C LEU A 9 4.45 -5.89 -0.36
N TYR A 10 5.37 -5.75 -1.32
CA TYR A 10 5.31 -4.71 -2.33
C TYR A 10 4.08 -4.85 -3.25
N ILE A 11 3.79 -6.06 -3.71
CA ILE A 11 2.62 -6.34 -4.55
C ILE A 11 1.32 -6.04 -3.79
N ILE A 12 1.23 -6.46 -2.53
CA ILE A 12 0.06 -6.20 -1.68
C ILE A 12 -0.09 -4.68 -1.46
N ALA A 13 0.99 -3.98 -1.14
CA ALA A 13 0.95 -2.53 -0.95
C ALA A 13 0.48 -1.80 -2.22
N PHE A 14 0.93 -2.25 -3.39
CA PHE A 14 0.49 -1.71 -4.67
C PHE A 14 -1.01 -1.97 -4.92
N ALA A 15 -1.48 -3.20 -4.69
CA ALA A 15 -2.89 -3.55 -4.85
C ALA A 15 -3.80 -2.72 -3.90
N VAL A 16 -3.37 -2.50 -2.66
CA VAL A 16 -4.10 -1.67 -1.68
C VAL A 16 -4.16 -0.21 -2.13
N MET A 17 -3.05 0.36 -2.62
CA MET A 17 -3.05 1.73 -3.15
C MET A 17 -3.96 1.88 -4.36
N VAL A 18 -3.90 0.95 -5.32
CA VAL A 18 -4.78 0.96 -6.50
C VAL A 18 -6.25 0.83 -6.09
N GLY A 19 -6.57 -0.06 -5.16
CA GLY A 19 -7.92 -0.22 -4.63
C GLY A 19 -8.46 1.06 -3.97
N GLY A 20 -7.63 1.74 -3.18
CA GLY A 20 -7.96 3.04 -2.58
C GLY A 20 -8.21 4.12 -3.64
N PHE A 21 -7.38 4.19 -4.68
CA PHE A 21 -7.58 5.10 -5.81
C PHE A 21 -8.88 4.81 -6.57
N VAL A 22 -9.16 3.55 -6.86
CA VAL A 22 -10.38 3.14 -7.58
C VAL A 22 -11.63 3.50 -6.78
N MET A 23 -11.64 3.32 -5.45
CA MET A 23 -12.74 3.76 -4.59
C MET A 23 -12.98 5.27 -4.66
N ILE A 24 -11.91 6.06 -4.67
CA ILE A 24 -12.00 7.53 -4.75
C ILE A 24 -12.63 7.96 -6.09
N PHE A 25 -12.22 7.33 -7.19
CA PHE A 25 -12.70 7.71 -8.52
C PHE A 25 -14.12 7.21 -8.84
N LEU A 26 -14.57 6.12 -8.24
CA LEU A 26 -15.90 5.55 -8.48
C LEU A 26 -17.02 6.23 -7.67
N THR A 27 -16.70 6.90 -6.57
CA THR A 27 -17.70 7.36 -5.60
C THR A 27 -17.68 8.88 -5.40
N ARG A 28 -18.86 9.51 -5.39
CA ARG A 28 -19.06 10.93 -5.02
C ARG A 28 -19.31 11.17 -3.53
N SER A 29 -19.46 10.12 -2.74
CA SER A 29 -19.62 10.21 -1.28
C SER A 29 -18.32 10.62 -0.61
N THR A 30 -18.36 11.72 0.12
CA THR A 30 -17.24 12.26 0.92
C THR A 30 -16.69 11.25 1.93
N THR A 31 -17.55 10.38 2.47
CA THR A 31 -17.15 9.33 3.41
C THR A 31 -16.27 8.27 2.76
N VAL A 32 -16.59 7.90 1.52
CA VAL A 32 -15.82 6.91 0.74
C VAL A 32 -14.53 7.53 0.21
N LEU A 33 -14.55 8.81 -0.15
CA LEU A 33 -13.34 9.57 -0.50
C LEU A 33 -12.35 9.58 0.67
N ALA A 34 -12.82 9.85 1.89
CA ALA A 34 -11.99 9.81 3.09
C ALA A 34 -11.45 8.39 3.37
N ALA A 35 -12.30 7.36 3.26
CA ALA A 35 -11.88 5.97 3.44
C ALA A 35 -10.84 5.53 2.40
N GLY A 36 -11.02 5.92 1.14
CA GLY A 36 -10.08 5.66 0.05
C GLY A 36 -8.73 6.35 0.28
N ALA A 37 -8.74 7.60 0.75
CA ALA A 37 -7.52 8.31 1.12
C ALA A 37 -6.76 7.60 2.25
N VAL A 38 -7.46 7.16 3.30
CA VAL A 38 -6.87 6.38 4.40
C VAL A 38 -6.28 5.06 3.90
N LEU A 39 -6.95 4.35 2.98
CA LEU A 39 -6.44 3.14 2.35
C LEU A 39 -5.12 3.38 1.59
N ILE A 40 -5.01 4.50 0.87
CA ILE A 40 -3.76 4.88 0.18
C ILE A 40 -2.64 5.13 1.18
N PHE A 41 -2.92 5.82 2.29
CA PHE A 41 -1.93 6.06 3.36
C PHE A 41 -1.45 4.74 4.00
N ILE A 42 -2.35 3.79 4.25
CA ILE A 42 -1.99 2.47 4.77
C ILE A 42 -1.10 1.73 3.77
N GLY A 43 -1.46 1.75 2.48
CA GLY A 43 -0.64 1.15 1.41
C GLY A 43 0.76 1.74 1.36
N LEU A 44 0.89 3.07 1.45
CA LEU A 44 2.18 3.76 1.51
C LEU A 44 3.00 3.37 2.73
N PHE A 45 2.36 3.22 3.89
CA PHE A 45 3.04 2.81 5.11
C PHE A 45 3.61 1.39 4.98
N ILE A 46 2.82 0.45 4.46
CA ILE A 46 3.26 -0.94 4.22
C ILE A 46 4.40 -0.97 3.18
N PHE A 47 4.32 -0.15 2.13
CA PHE A 47 5.36 -0.03 1.11
C PHE A 47 6.67 0.47 1.70
N LEU A 48 6.64 1.58 2.46
CA LEU A 48 7.82 2.15 3.10
C LEU A 48 8.42 1.18 4.13
N PHE A 49 7.57 0.53 4.92
CA PHE A 49 8.00 -0.46 5.91
C PHE A 49 8.63 -1.70 5.26
N GLY A 50 8.04 -2.17 4.15
CA GLY A 50 8.61 -3.24 3.33
C GLY A 50 9.96 -2.83 2.71
N ARG A 51 10.08 -1.58 2.23
CA ARG A 51 11.33 -1.02 1.71
C ARG A 51 12.41 -0.92 2.77
N GLU A 52 12.06 -0.51 3.98
CA GLU A 52 13.00 -0.35 5.09
C GLU A 52 13.51 -1.69 5.61
N LYS A 53 12.64 -2.70 5.69
CA LYS A 53 13.05 -4.08 5.98
C LYS A 53 13.92 -4.68 4.87
N ALA A 54 13.60 -4.41 3.59
CA ALA A 54 14.43 -4.86 2.47
C ALA A 54 15.82 -4.18 2.45
N LYS A 55 15.93 -2.92 2.88
CA LYS A 55 17.23 -2.24 3.04
C LYS A 55 18.06 -2.85 4.16
N LYS A 56 17.46 -3.18 5.31
CA LYS A 56 18.16 -3.84 6.43
C LYS A 56 18.58 -5.27 6.12
N ALA A 57 17.89 -5.98 5.22
CA ALA A 57 18.24 -7.35 4.82
C ALA A 57 19.43 -7.44 3.84
N LYS A 58 19.89 -6.30 3.30
CA LYS A 58 21.05 -6.21 2.38
C LYS A 58 22.34 -5.71 3.06
N ALA A 59 22.29 -5.34 4.34
CA ALA A 59 23.44 -4.98 5.16
C ALA A 59 23.85 -6.18 6.01
#